data_AF-A0A524CZ97-F1
#
_entry.id   AF-A0A524CZ97-F1
#
_cell.length_a   1.000
_cell.length_b   1.000
_cell.length_c   1.000
_cell.angle_alpha   90.00
_cell.angle_beta   90.00
_cell.angle_gamma   90.00
#
_symmetry.space_group_name_H-M   'P 1'
#
loop_
_entity.id
_entity.type
_entity.pdbx_description
1 polymer ?
#
loop_
_entity_poly.entity_id
_entity_poly.type
_entity_poly.pdbx_seq_one_letter_code
_entity_poly.pdbx_strand_id
1 'polypeptide(L)'
;LILVITFFLIGFVQNILIFAIFMIVVSYGVSISRGLLMSKITQTVSPKEMGKINGYTTTLDSLAQIFGPIVGTFILTVYQPFWLGILMSVLALVAFLMIFHKIRPYYAKEHHEKLDRVLTHL
;
A
#
# COMPACT_ATOMS: atom_id res chain seq x y z
N LEU A 1 -1.67 -6.54 -7.66
CA LEU A 1 -2.48 -7.62 -8.27
C LEU A 1 -2.72 -8.80 -7.33
N ILE A 2 -1.69 -9.45 -6.77
CA ILE A 2 -1.87 -10.61 -5.88
C ILE A 2 -2.89 -10.36 -4.76
N LEU A 3 -2.77 -9.24 -4.03
CA LEU A 3 -3.71 -8.87 -2.97
C LEU A 3 -5.16 -8.70 -3.46
N VAL A 4 -5.36 -8.16 -4.67
CA VAL A 4 -6.70 -7.96 -5.26
C VAL A 4 -7.40 -9.30 -5.43
N ILE A 5 -6.70 -10.26 -6.03
CA ILE A 5 -7.21 -11.60 -6.30
C ILE A 5 -7.44 -12.35 -4.98
N THR A 6 -6.45 -12.33 -4.09
CA THR A 6 -6.52 -13.03 -2.80
C THR A 6 -7.66 -12.50 -1.92
N PHE A 7 -7.86 -11.18 -1.81
CA PHE A 7 -8.98 -10.61 -1.06
C PHE A 7 -10.34 -10.89 -1.72
N PHE A 8 -10.42 -10.95 -3.05
CA PHE A 8 -11.65 -11.35 -3.71
C PHE A 8 -12.02 -12.80 -3.35
N LEU A 9 -11.05 -13.71 -3.48
CA LEU A 9 -11.26 -15.14 -3.23
C LEU A 9 -11.58 -15.44 -1.76
N ILE A 10 -10.91 -14.79 -0.81
CA ILE A 10 -11.07 -15.08 0.62
C ILE A 10 -12.50 -14.86 1.12
N GLY A 11 -13.26 -13.95 0.49
CA GLY A 11 -14.65 -13.69 0.83
C GLY A 11 -15.60 -14.88 0.60
N PHE A 12 -15.22 -15.80 -0.29
CA PHE A 12 -16.02 -16.99 -0.62
C PHE A 12 -15.54 -18.26 0.11
N VAL A 13 -14.47 -18.16 0.90
CA VAL A 13 -13.89 -19.31 1.61
C VAL A 13 -14.68 -19.59 2.88
N GLN A 14 -15.23 -20.81 2.99
CA GLN A 14 -15.96 -21.26 4.18
C GLN A 14 -15.13 -22.19 5.08
N ASN A 15 -13.99 -22.69 4.59
CA ASN A 15 -13.12 -23.61 5.33
C ASN A 15 -11.97 -22.85 6.02
N ILE A 16 -11.84 -23.02 7.34
CA ILE A 16 -10.84 -22.35 8.18
C ILE A 16 -9.38 -22.63 7.76
N LEU A 17 -9.07 -23.85 7.31
CA LEU A 17 -7.72 -24.23 6.88
C LEU A 17 -7.37 -23.55 5.55
N ILE A 18 -8.32 -23.53 4.61
CA ILE A 18 -8.15 -22.82 3.35
C ILE A 18 -7.97 -21.33 3.63
N PHE A 19 -8.80 -20.75 4.51
CA PHE A 19 -8.68 -19.36 4.93
C PHE A 19 -7.29 -19.05 5.52
N ALA A 20 -6.77 -19.91 6.39
CA ALA A 20 -5.42 -19.75 6.97
C ALA A 20 -4.32 -19.75 5.89
N ILE A 21 -4.42 -20.61 4.87
CA ILE A 21 -3.49 -20.61 3.73
C ILE A 21 -3.57 -19.29 2.96
N PHE A 22 -4.78 -18.77 2.69
CA PHE A 22 -4.96 -17.47 2.06
C PHE A 22 -4.35 -16.33 2.91
N MET A 23 -4.45 -16.39 4.24
CA MET A 23 -3.85 -15.39 5.14
C MET A 23 -2.33 -15.35 5.07
N ILE A 24 -1.65 -16.48 4.80
CA ILE A 24 -0.20 -16.50 4.54
C ILE A 24 0.10 -15.70 3.26
N VAL A 25 -0.67 -15.91 2.20
CA VAL A 25 -0.52 -15.19 0.92
C VAL A 25 -0.81 -13.70 1.09
N VAL A 26 -1.85 -13.33 1.86
CA VAL A 26 -2.15 -11.93 2.20
C VAL A 26 -0.98 -11.31 2.94
N SER A 27 -0.47 -11.97 3.98
CA SER A 27 0.63 -11.47 4.81
C SER A 27 1.89 -11.21 3.99
N TYR A 28 2.22 -12.14 3.09
CA TYR A 28 3.32 -11.99 2.13
C TYR A 28 3.12 -10.79 1.20
N GLY A 29 1.93 -10.68 0.58
CA GLY A 29 1.60 -9.58 -0.33
C GLY A 29 1.64 -8.20 0.34
N VAL A 30 1.11 -8.09 1.56
CA VAL A 30 1.12 -6.85 2.36
C VAL A 30 2.55 -6.46 2.73
N SER A 31 3.37 -7.42 3.19
CA SER A 31 4.75 -7.17 3.60
C SER A 31 5.60 -6.62 2.46
N ILE A 32 5.51 -7.23 1.27
CA ILE A 32 6.24 -6.76 0.08
C ILE A 32 5.74 -5.40 -0.36
N SER A 33 4.42 -5.20 -0.43
CA SER A 33 3.84 -3.94 -0.89
C SER A 33 4.27 -2.77 -0.01
N ARG A 34 4.26 -2.95 1.31
CA ARG A 34 4.70 -1.92 2.27
C ARG A 34 6.20 -1.64 2.16
N GLY A 35 7.03 -2.68 2.02
CA GLY A 35 8.48 -2.50 1.83
C GLY A 35 8.82 -1.74 0.55
N LEU A 36 8.18 -2.09 -0.57
CA LEU A 36 8.38 -1.39 -1.85
C LEU A 36 7.88 0.06 -1.80
N LEU A 37 6.73 0.31 -1.16
CA LEU A 37 6.19 1.65 -0.98
C LEU A 37 7.17 2.54 -0.20
N MET A 38 7.66 2.06 0.95
CA MET A 38 8.61 2.83 1.77
C MET A 38 9.93 3.07 1.02
N SER A 39 10.43 2.09 0.27
CA SER A 39 11.62 2.26 -0.58
C SER A 39 11.41 3.32 -1.67
N LYS A 40 10.24 3.38 -2.29
CA LYS A 40 9.91 4.43 -3.27
C LYS A 40 9.80 5.81 -2.64
N ILE A 41 9.20 5.91 -1.44
CA ILE A 41 9.12 7.15 -0.69
C ILE A 41 10.52 7.69 -0.38
N THR A 42 11.41 6.86 0.17
CA THR A 42 12.78 7.29 0.54
C THR A 42 13.62 7.74 -0.66
N GLN A 43 13.37 7.19 -1.85
CA GLN A 43 14.08 7.59 -3.09
C GLN A 43 13.50 8.85 -3.76
N THR A 44 12.26 9.22 -3.43
CA THR A 44 11.51 10.28 -4.13
C THR A 44 11.35 11.53 -3.28
N VAL A 45 11.35 11.40 -1.96
CA VAL A 45 11.12 12.51 -1.04
C VAL A 45 12.44 13.09 -0.59
N SER A 46 12.53 14.42 -0.53
CA SER A 46 13.73 15.09 -0.03
C SER A 46 13.91 14.83 1.48
N PRO A 47 15.15 14.80 2.01
CA PRO A 47 15.39 14.55 3.44
C PRO A 47 14.64 15.51 4.37
N LYS A 48 14.42 16.77 3.94
CA LYS A 48 13.69 17.80 4.70
C LYS A 48 12.18 17.50 4.80
N GLU A 49 11.62 16.79 3.83
CA GLU A 49 10.19 16.48 3.76
C GLU A 49 9.86 15.08 4.31
N MET A 50 10.87 14.23 4.55
CA MET A 50 10.65 12.86 5.04
C MET A 50 9.88 12.79 6.35
N GLY A 51 10.14 13.69 7.30
CA GLY A 51 9.38 13.76 8.55
C GLY A 51 7.89 14.02 8.33
N LYS A 52 7.56 14.92 7.39
CA LYS A 52 6.18 15.25 7.03
C LYS A 52 5.48 14.06 6.35
N ILE A 53 6.14 13.42 5.39
CA ILE A 53 5.59 12.26 4.68
C ILE A 53 5.38 11.08 5.64
N ASN A 54 6.35 10.80 6.52
CA ASN A 54 6.18 9.78 7.55
C ASN A 54 5.02 10.11 8.50
N GLY A 55 4.87 11.37 8.92
CA GLY A 55 3.73 11.80 9.74
C GLY A 55 2.38 11.53 9.08
N TYR A 56 2.25 11.79 7.77
CA TYR A 56 1.04 11.46 7.02
C TYR A 56 0.79 9.96 6.93
N THR A 57 1.82 9.18 6.60
CA THR A 57 1.72 7.71 6.54
C THR A 57 1.29 7.12 7.88
N THR A 58 1.92 7.53 8.98
CA THR A 58 1.57 7.06 10.32
C THR A 58 0.14 7.46 10.71
N THR A 59 -0.28 8.69 10.39
CA THR A 59 -1.65 9.14 10.68
C THR A 59 -2.67 8.30 9.92
N LEU A 60 -2.44 8.03 8.63
CA LEU A 60 -3.31 7.17 7.82
C LEU A 60 -3.34 5.73 8.34
N ASP A 61 -2.19 5.16 8.73
CA ASP A 61 -2.10 3.84 9.35
C ASP A 61 -2.93 3.77 10.65
N SER A 62 -2.84 4.80 11.51
CA SER A 62 -3.63 4.88 12.74
C SER A 62 -5.13 4.99 12.48
N LEU A 63 -5.54 5.82 11.51
CA LEU A 63 -6.95 5.91 11.12
C LEU A 63 -7.47 4.57 10.57
N ALA A 64 -6.68 3.89 9.73
CA ALA A 64 -7.03 2.58 9.21
C ALA A 64 -7.16 1.53 10.33
N GLN A 65 -6.33 1.59 11.38
CA GLN A 65 -6.42 0.70 12.53
C GLN A 65 -7.65 0.97 13.42
N ILE A 66 -8.16 2.20 13.44
CA ILE A 66 -9.39 2.54 14.16
C ILE A 66 -10.61 2.11 13.34
N PHE A 67 -10.70 2.58 12.09
CA PHE A 67 -11.87 2.36 11.25
C PHE A 67 -11.94 0.95 10.67
N GLY A 68 -10.79 0.30 10.44
CA GLY A 68 -10.72 -1.04 9.86
C GLY A 68 -11.54 -2.08 10.64
N PRO A 69 -11.28 -2.28 11.95
CA PRO A 69 -12.07 -3.18 12.78
C PRO A 69 -13.54 -2.76 12.89
N ILE A 70 -13.85 -1.47 12.97
CA ILE A 70 -15.23 -0.98 13.07
C ILE A 70 -16.03 -1.35 11.82
N VAL A 71 -15.51 -0.99 10.64
CA VAL A 71 -16.16 -1.28 9.35
C VAL A 71 -16.17 -2.77 9.08
N GLY A 72 -15.07 -3.47 9.35
CA GLY A 72 -14.95 -4.92 9.15
C GLY A 72 -15.93 -5.71 10.02
N THR A 73 -16.01 -5.38 11.32
CA THR A 73 -16.93 -6.04 12.25
C THR A 73 -18.38 -5.75 11.91
N PHE A 74 -18.71 -4.51 11.54
CA PHE A 74 -20.05 -4.14 11.09
C PHE A 74 -20.48 -4.98 9.88
N ILE A 75 -19.61 -5.11 8.87
CA ILE A 75 -19.91 -5.93 7.69
C ILE A 75 -20.10 -7.39 8.05
N LEU A 76 -19.22 -7.97 8.89
CA LEU A 76 -19.31 -9.38 9.27
C LEU A 76 -20.52 -9.71 10.16
N THR A 77 -21.08 -8.71 10.84
CA THR A 77 -22.25 -8.88 11.72
C THR A 77 -23.57 -8.70 10.98
N VAL A 78 -23.63 -7.75 10.03
CA VAL A 78 -24.86 -7.38 9.33
C VAL A 78 -24.99 -8.09 7.97
N TYR A 79 -23.88 -8.41 7.31
CA TYR A 79 -23.84 -8.95 5.96
C TYR A 79 -23.06 -10.27 5.89
N GLN A 80 -23.13 -10.95 4.75
CA GLN A 80 -22.32 -12.16 4.54
C GLN A 80 -20.82 -11.84 4.41
N PRO A 81 -19.91 -12.75 4.82
CA PRO A 81 -18.45 -12.53 4.77
C PRO A 81 -17.88 -12.15 3.39
N PHE A 82 -18.54 -12.56 2.30
CA PHE A 82 -18.07 -12.23 0.95
C PHE A 82 -18.06 -10.72 0.68
N TRP A 83 -18.94 -9.94 1.32
CA TRP A 83 -18.96 -8.49 1.19
C TRP A 83 -17.68 -7.84 1.70
N LEU A 84 -17.10 -8.39 2.77
CA LEU A 84 -15.80 -7.93 3.28
C LEU A 84 -14.68 -8.21 2.26
N GLY A 85 -14.69 -9.40 1.65
CA GLY A 85 -13.73 -9.76 0.60
C GLY A 85 -13.83 -8.85 -0.63
N ILE A 86 -15.05 -8.54 -1.08
CA ILE A 86 -15.29 -7.59 -2.17
C ILE A 86 -14.75 -6.20 -1.81
N LEU A 87 -15.10 -5.67 -0.64
CA LEU A 87 -14.64 -4.35 -0.20
C LEU A 87 -13.10 -4.28 -0.18
N MET A 88 -12.45 -5.28 0.43
CA MET A 88 -10.99 -5.34 0.50
C MET A 88 -10.35 -5.47 -0.89
N SER A 89 -10.96 -6.24 -1.80
CA SER A 89 -10.50 -6.37 -3.18
C SER A 89 -10.60 -5.05 -3.95
N VAL A 90 -11.69 -4.31 -3.79
CA VAL A 90 -11.88 -2.98 -4.40
C VAL A 90 -10.83 -2.00 -3.88
N LEU A 91 -10.60 -1.94 -2.57
CA LEU A 91 -9.57 -1.08 -1.99
C LEU A 91 -8.17 -1.45 -2.51
N ALA A 92 -7.85 -2.74 -2.57
CA ALA A 92 -6.58 -3.23 -3.11
C ALA A 92 -6.45 -2.93 -4.62
N LEU A 93 -7.55 -2.93 -5.38
CA LEU A 93 -7.57 -2.59 -6.80
C LEU A 93 -7.27 -1.11 -7.00
N VAL A 94 -7.90 -0.23 -6.22
CA VAL A 94 -7.61 1.21 -6.24
C VAL A 94 -6.13 1.46 -5.94
N ALA A 95 -5.58 0.84 -4.89
CA ALA A 95 -4.16 0.95 -4.55
C ALA A 95 -3.25 0.43 -5.68
N PHE A 96 -3.65 -0.65 -6.37
CA PHE A 96 -2.91 -1.19 -7.51
C PHE A 96 -2.93 -0.23 -8.72
N LEU A 97 -4.06 0.41 -9.01
CA LEU A 97 -4.17 1.37 -10.11
C LEU A 97 -3.34 2.63 -9.87
N MET A 98 -3.14 3.02 -8.61
CA MET A 98 -2.27 4.16 -8.26
C MET A 98 -0.81 3.95 -8.66
N ILE A 99 -0.34 2.71 -8.82
CA ILE A 99 1.04 2.40 -9.24
C ILE A 99 1.37 3.02 -10.60
N PHE A 100 0.39 3.17 -11.49
CA PHE A 100 0.60 3.72 -12.84
C PHE A 100 0.80 5.25 -12.85
N HIS A 101 0.62 5.92 -11.71
CA HIS A 101 0.92 7.36 -11.61
C HIS A 101 2.44 7.56 -11.58
N LYS A 102 2.94 8.40 -12.49
CA LYS A 102 4.37 8.61 -12.69
C LYS A 102 4.97 9.40 -11.52
N ILE A 103 5.90 8.77 -10.81
CA ILE A 103 6.66 9.36 -9.71
C ILE A 103 8.10 9.60 -10.18
N ARG A 104 8.61 10.83 -10.06
CA ARG A 104 9.95 11.21 -10.52
C ARG A 104 10.94 11.15 -9.35
N PRO A 105 11.99 10.30 -9.39
CA PRO A 105 12.90 10.12 -8.26
C PRO A 105 13.72 11.39 -7.98
N TYR A 106 13.88 11.72 -6.69
CA TYR A 106 14.61 12.92 -6.25
C TYR A 106 16.12 12.80 -6.47
N TYR A 107 16.69 11.62 -6.21
CA TYR A 107 18.11 11.35 -6.45
C TYR A 107 18.55 11.57 -7.90
N ALA A 108 17.68 11.25 -8.87
CA ALA A 108 17.95 11.52 -10.27
C ALA A 108 18.00 13.04 -10.56
N LYS A 109 17.15 13.82 -9.89
CA LYS A 109 17.10 15.28 -10.05
C LYS A 109 18.36 15.95 -9.49
N GLU A 110 18.81 15.55 -8.30
CA GLU A 110 20.01 16.13 -7.67
C GLU A 110 21.31 15.79 -8.44
N HIS A 111 21.42 14.56 -8.98
CA HIS A 111 22.59 14.15 -9.75
C HIS A 111 22.69 14.88 -11.09
N HIS A 112 21.56 15.10 -11.79
CA HIS A 112 21.54 15.91 -13.01
C HIS A 112 21.92 17.37 -12.73
N GLU A 113 21.35 17.97 -11.68
CA GLU A 113 21.64 19.36 -11.32
C GLU A 113 23.11 19.58 -10.91
N LYS A 114 23.73 18.61 -10.23
CA LYS A 114 25.16 18.64 -9.91
C LYS A 114 26.03 18.52 -11.17
N LEU A 115 25.66 17.65 -12.11
CA LEU A 115 26.40 17.47 -13.37
C LEU A 115 26.34 18.73 -14.23
N ASP A 116 25.15 19.34 -14.36
CA ASP A 116 24.96 20.57 -15.12
C ASP A 116 25.79 21.72 -14.55
N ARG A 117 25.85 21.88 -13.22
CA ARG A 117 26.70 22.89 -12.58
C ARG A 117 28.18 22.72 -12.92
N VAL A 118 28.69 21.49 -12.87
CA VAL A 118 30.10 21.20 -13.20
C VAL A 118 30.41 21.55 -14.65
N LEU A 119 29.49 21.25 -15.58
CA LEU A 119 29.66 21.55 -17.00
C LEU A 119 29.60 23.05 -17.32
N THR A 120 28.80 23.85 -16.60
CA THR A 120 28.80 25.32 -16.75
C THR A 120 30.05 26.02 -16.20
N HIS A 121 30.86 25.34 -15.39
CA HIS A 121 32.09 25.88 -14.81
C HIS A 121 33.37 25.41 -15.51
N LEU A 122 33.23 24.65 -16.62
CA LEU A 122 34.31 24.26 -17.55
C LEU A 122 34.27 25.13 -18.81
#